data_AF-A0A3M2LVK4-F1
#
_entry.id   AF-A0A3M2LVK4-F1
#
_cell.length_a   1.000
_cell.length_b   1.000
_cell.length_c   1.000
_cell.angle_alpha   90.00
_cell.angle_beta   90.00
_cell.angle_gamma   90.00
#
_symmetry.space_group_name_H-M   'P 1'
#
loop_
_entity.id
_entity.type
_entity.pdbx_description
1 polymer ?
#
loop_
_entity_poly.entity_id
_entity_poly.type
_entity_poly.pdbx_seq_one_letter_code
_entity_poly.pdbx_strand_id
1 'polypeptide(L)'
;MTEQSSGQNGVEYDERLWNRGDVVLRFPDERSVGEIQIVAVGNEDDDITLTDARGEVTVPAGHMASLEMPDGTSAGDLAFLDALPEDALAGFAASGVSAKGLTRLSHQKELFQVVLEEPAGDDTALARLADLPELEILGIEDDTSPGRWFERFAGTGLMNLEVSRRATDLDALAGIGSIDGLYSLRLLSDELNAEGLESFGSLDGLESLTIWTDTQLEPSHFGFITQLPELEVLEVKSADGGDLLGAEQLLGLIRSLPDVEINGLWYPAEKLPSLTARDIAHVGDQNVVAIDDADDFDRLLARAGERPVLAYFTAKWCGPCKQFGPIVERFAADNAERLSTARIDIDVAPELAERYEIQGVPTVLVIRSREVIAGHGGSLPRRDLDHFIKHALEH
;
A
#
# COMPACT_ATOMS: atom_id res chain seq x y z
N MET A 1 -26.87 -32.86 -1.17
CA MET A 1 -26.71 -33.51 0.14
C MET A 1 -25.33 -33.13 0.61
N THR A 2 -25.26 -32.13 1.47
CA THR A 2 -24.05 -31.60 2.08
C THR A 2 -23.96 -32.21 3.46
N GLU A 3 -22.90 -32.95 3.75
CA GLU A 3 -22.60 -33.41 5.11
C GLU A 3 -22.03 -32.23 5.89
N GLN A 4 -22.84 -31.66 6.78
CA GLN A 4 -22.34 -30.85 7.89
C GLN A 4 -21.70 -31.79 8.90
N SER A 5 -20.36 -31.84 8.94
CA SER A 5 -19.68 -32.48 10.06
C SER A 5 -19.78 -31.55 11.27
N SER A 6 -20.55 -31.96 12.27
CA SER A 6 -20.71 -31.25 13.52
C SER A 6 -19.58 -31.68 14.45
N GLY A 7 -18.50 -30.90 14.48
CA GLY A 7 -17.48 -30.98 15.53
C GLY A 7 -18.10 -30.59 16.88
N GLN A 8 -17.98 -31.46 17.88
CA GLN A 8 -18.39 -31.14 19.25
C GLN A 8 -17.57 -29.94 19.73
N ASN A 9 -18.28 -28.83 20.06
CA ASN A 9 -17.84 -27.63 20.80
C ASN A 9 -18.08 -26.27 20.10
N GLY A 10 -19.06 -26.18 19.19
CA GLY A 10 -19.68 -24.88 18.87
C GLY A 10 -18.85 -23.91 18.01
N VAL A 11 -17.73 -24.38 17.45
CA VAL A 11 -17.05 -23.70 16.35
C VAL A 11 -17.76 -24.11 15.06
N GLU A 12 -18.33 -23.15 14.33
CA GLU A 12 -18.83 -23.38 12.98
C GLU A 12 -17.64 -23.44 12.02
N TYR A 13 -17.40 -24.64 11.48
CA TYR A 13 -16.39 -24.87 10.44
C TYR A 13 -17.07 -24.66 9.07
N ASP A 14 -16.63 -23.66 8.30
CA ASP A 14 -17.03 -23.49 6.90
C ASP A 14 -15.88 -23.84 5.95
N GLU A 15 -15.96 -25.04 5.36
CA GLU A 15 -14.98 -25.55 4.38
C GLU A 15 -14.82 -24.65 3.13
N ARG A 16 -15.70 -23.67 2.90
CA ARG A 16 -15.60 -22.75 1.75
C ARG A 16 -14.58 -21.62 1.95
N LEU A 17 -14.22 -21.32 3.19
CA LEU A 17 -13.22 -20.29 3.52
C LEU A 17 -11.79 -20.79 3.32
N TRP A 18 -11.60 -22.12 3.37
CA TRP A 18 -10.31 -22.80 3.16
C TRP A 18 -9.70 -22.56 1.77
N ASN A 19 -10.53 -22.32 0.74
CA ASN A 19 -10.06 -22.01 -0.62
C ASN A 19 -9.67 -20.53 -0.83
N ARG A 20 -9.72 -19.69 0.22
CA ARG A 20 -9.32 -18.27 0.18
C ARG A 20 -8.15 -17.92 1.10
N GLY A 21 -7.71 -18.84 1.95
CA GLY A 21 -6.65 -18.58 2.93
C GLY A 21 -7.13 -17.90 4.22
N ASP A 22 -8.42 -17.99 4.55
CA ASP A 22 -8.99 -17.32 5.73
C ASP A 22 -9.44 -18.37 6.76
N VAL A 23 -8.73 -18.47 7.89
CA VAL A 23 -9.28 -19.08 9.13
C VAL A 23 -9.45 -17.96 10.14
N VAL A 24 -10.70 -17.65 10.49
CA VAL A 24 -11.06 -16.58 11.43
C VAL A 24 -11.25 -17.16 12.82
N LEU A 25 -10.41 -16.77 13.78
CA LEU A 25 -10.59 -17.11 15.19
C LEU A 25 -11.41 -16.05 15.91
N ARG A 26 -12.53 -16.44 16.53
CA ARG A 26 -13.35 -15.58 17.39
C ARG A 26 -13.26 -16.05 18.83
N PHE A 27 -12.58 -15.25 19.66
CA PHE A 27 -12.53 -15.51 21.10
C PHE A 27 -13.82 -15.01 21.77
N PRO A 28 -14.47 -15.78 22.67
CA PRO A 28 -15.60 -15.28 23.44
C PRO A 28 -15.11 -14.26 24.50
N ASP A 29 -15.96 -13.37 25.00
CA ASP A 29 -15.73 -12.39 26.10
C ASP A 29 -14.76 -11.21 25.89
N GLU A 30 -15.03 -10.12 26.64
CA GLU A 30 -14.41 -8.78 26.69
C GLU A 30 -12.88 -8.72 27.00
N ARG A 31 -12.16 -9.83 26.81
CA ARG A 31 -10.69 -9.96 26.82
C ARG A 31 -10.15 -10.59 25.53
N SER A 32 -10.96 -10.57 24.48
CA SER A 32 -10.70 -11.20 23.20
C SER A 32 -9.54 -10.53 22.47
N VAL A 33 -8.43 -11.26 22.33
CA VAL A 33 -7.51 -11.14 21.19
C VAL A 33 -8.39 -11.26 19.95
N GLY A 34 -8.27 -10.38 18.96
CA GLY A 34 -9.24 -10.40 17.87
C GLY A 34 -8.86 -11.27 16.68
N GLU A 35 -9.13 -10.77 15.47
CA GLU A 35 -9.23 -11.57 14.24
C GLU A 35 -7.88 -12.14 13.78
N ILE A 36 -7.56 -13.36 14.24
CA ILE A 36 -6.39 -14.09 13.73
C ILE A 36 -6.67 -14.51 12.29
N GLN A 37 -5.78 -14.18 11.34
CA GLN A 37 -5.83 -14.60 9.94
C GLN A 37 -4.70 -15.61 9.64
N ILE A 38 -5.02 -16.90 9.51
CA ILE A 38 -3.99 -17.90 9.19
C ILE A 38 -3.66 -17.85 7.69
N VAL A 39 -2.47 -17.36 7.32
CA VAL A 39 -2.03 -17.20 5.91
C VAL A 39 -1.07 -18.32 5.50
N ALA A 40 -1.46 -19.14 4.52
CA ALA A 40 -0.66 -20.28 4.06
C ALA A 40 0.70 -19.87 3.45
N VAL A 41 1.81 -20.30 4.07
CA VAL A 41 3.18 -20.25 3.52
C VAL A 41 3.94 -21.50 3.99
N GLY A 42 4.51 -22.30 3.06
CA GLY A 42 5.24 -23.59 3.28
C GLY A 42 6.39 -23.48 4.30
N ASN A 43 7.04 -24.53 4.84
CA ASN A 43 7.31 -25.94 4.46
C ASN A 43 7.60 -26.79 5.74
N GLU A 44 6.83 -26.65 6.82
CA GLU A 44 7.00 -27.48 8.02
C GLU A 44 6.30 -28.84 7.91
N ASP A 45 6.87 -29.88 8.54
CA ASP A 45 6.41 -31.27 8.41
C ASP A 45 5.29 -31.66 9.42
N ASP A 46 5.04 -30.84 10.46
CA ASP A 46 4.10 -31.11 11.55
C ASP A 46 3.07 -29.97 11.76
N ASP A 47 1.87 -30.32 12.22
CA ASP A 47 0.80 -29.37 12.54
C ASP A 47 1.13 -28.56 13.83
N ILE A 48 0.92 -27.24 13.83
CA ILE A 48 1.06 -26.37 15.02
C ILE A 48 -0.29 -26.18 15.70
N THR A 49 -0.40 -26.59 16.95
CA THR A 49 -1.63 -26.45 17.74
C THR A 49 -1.56 -25.29 18.74
N LEU A 50 -2.32 -24.22 18.50
CA LEU A 50 -2.54 -23.10 19.41
C LEU A 50 -3.67 -23.46 20.40
N THR A 51 -3.42 -23.41 21.70
CA THR A 51 -4.45 -23.71 22.72
C THR A 51 -4.61 -22.56 23.71
N ASP A 52 -5.86 -22.14 23.98
CA ASP A 52 -6.19 -21.21 25.05
C ASP A 52 -7.22 -21.80 26.04
N ALA A 53 -7.69 -20.99 27.00
CA ALA A 53 -8.65 -21.43 28.01
C ALA A 53 -10.02 -21.88 27.45
N ARG A 54 -10.27 -21.75 26.13
CA ARG A 54 -11.55 -21.98 25.47
C ARG A 54 -11.49 -22.78 24.17
N GLY A 55 -10.32 -23.13 23.65
CA GLY A 55 -10.23 -24.00 22.48
C GLY A 55 -8.84 -24.31 21.98
N GLU A 56 -8.80 -25.13 20.94
CA GLU A 56 -7.62 -25.62 20.24
C GLU A 56 -7.75 -25.27 18.75
N VAL A 57 -6.70 -24.69 18.17
CA VAL A 57 -6.61 -24.34 16.75
C VAL A 57 -5.37 -24.98 16.18
N THR A 58 -5.50 -25.69 15.07
CA THR A 58 -4.37 -26.37 14.42
C THR A 58 -4.04 -25.66 13.11
N VAL A 59 -2.86 -25.04 13.05
CA VAL A 59 -2.22 -24.56 11.81
C VAL A 59 -1.58 -25.80 11.16
N PRO A 60 -1.98 -26.19 9.94
CA PRO A 60 -1.47 -27.40 9.33
C PRO A 60 0.02 -27.31 9.01
N ALA A 61 0.70 -28.46 8.97
CA ALA A 61 2.05 -28.61 8.44
C ALA A 61 2.23 -27.83 7.13
N GLY A 62 3.25 -26.97 7.05
CA GLY A 62 3.54 -26.14 5.88
C GLY A 62 2.70 -24.88 5.76
N HIS A 63 2.19 -24.35 6.87
CA HIS A 63 1.46 -23.08 6.92
C HIS A 63 2.01 -22.23 8.05
N MET A 64 2.11 -20.92 7.85
CA MET A 64 2.42 -19.96 8.92
C MET A 64 1.14 -19.21 9.33
N ALA A 65 1.10 -18.61 10.52
CA ALA A 65 -0.03 -17.78 10.93
C ALA A 65 0.30 -16.30 10.80
N SER A 66 -0.67 -15.50 10.34
CA SER A 66 -0.66 -14.05 10.53
C SER A 66 -1.63 -13.69 11.64
N LEU A 67 -1.28 -12.72 12.47
CA LEU A 67 -2.14 -12.28 13.56
C LEU A 67 -2.49 -10.82 13.37
N GLU A 68 -3.76 -10.53 13.14
CA GLU A 68 -4.28 -9.16 13.05
C GLU A 68 -5.21 -8.89 14.23
N MET A 69 -4.94 -7.83 14.97
CA MET A 69 -5.81 -7.38 16.05
C MET A 69 -6.81 -6.37 15.48
N PRO A 70 -8.11 -6.48 15.79
CA PRO A 70 -9.13 -5.56 15.32
C PRO A 70 -8.87 -4.16 15.81
N ASP A 71 -9.17 -3.19 14.95
CA ASP A 71 -9.09 -1.77 15.22
C ASP A 71 -9.69 -1.42 16.59
N GLY A 72 -8.95 -0.61 17.34
CA GLY A 72 -9.33 -0.15 18.68
C GLY A 72 -9.16 -1.20 19.79
N THR A 73 -8.64 -2.39 19.49
CA THR A 73 -8.29 -3.40 20.50
C THR A 73 -6.80 -3.37 20.80
N SER A 74 -6.42 -2.87 21.98
CA SER A 74 -5.03 -2.90 22.43
C SER A 74 -4.55 -4.35 22.64
N ALA A 75 -3.43 -4.70 22.00
CA ALA A 75 -2.79 -6.00 22.13
C ALA A 75 -2.09 -6.20 23.49
N GLY A 76 -1.71 -5.10 24.15
CA GLY A 76 -1.09 -5.10 25.47
C GLY A 76 0.19 -5.94 25.51
N ASP A 77 0.28 -6.84 26.48
CA ASP A 77 1.51 -7.58 26.78
C ASP A 77 1.74 -8.81 25.89
N LEU A 78 0.77 -9.24 25.05
CA LEU A 78 0.89 -10.44 24.19
C LEU A 78 1.31 -11.72 24.94
N ALA A 79 0.82 -11.93 26.16
CA ALA A 79 1.23 -13.06 27.01
C ALA A 79 0.94 -14.44 26.41
N PHE A 80 0.03 -14.55 25.44
CA PHE A 80 -0.26 -15.81 24.75
C PHE A 80 0.92 -16.27 23.87
N LEU A 81 1.80 -15.37 23.41
CA LEU A 81 2.99 -15.73 22.64
C LEU A 81 3.94 -16.64 23.43
N ASP A 82 3.92 -16.59 24.77
CA ASP A 82 4.72 -17.48 25.63
C ASP A 82 4.34 -18.96 25.44
N ALA A 83 3.16 -19.24 24.89
CA ALA A 83 2.67 -20.59 24.62
C ALA A 83 2.81 -21.00 23.15
N LEU A 84 3.26 -20.09 22.27
CA LEU A 84 3.44 -20.38 20.84
C LEU A 84 4.87 -20.83 20.56
N PRO A 85 5.08 -21.74 19.58
CA PRO A 85 6.38 -21.96 18.99
C PRO A 85 7.01 -20.65 18.49
N GLU A 86 8.34 -20.59 18.46
CA GLU A 86 9.09 -19.41 18.01
C GLU A 86 9.00 -19.22 16.49
N ASP A 87 8.52 -20.20 15.74
CA ASP A 87 8.37 -20.22 14.28
C ASP A 87 6.89 -20.12 13.84
N ALA A 88 5.97 -19.89 14.77
CA ALA A 88 4.54 -19.98 14.49
C ALA A 88 3.95 -18.79 13.72
N LEU A 89 4.58 -17.61 13.80
CA LEU A 89 4.04 -16.37 13.22
C LEU A 89 4.89 -15.86 12.06
N ALA A 90 4.23 -15.58 10.94
CA ALA A 90 4.79 -14.93 9.76
C ALA A 90 4.40 -13.45 9.65
N GLY A 91 3.23 -13.09 10.15
CA GLY A 91 2.74 -11.71 10.16
C GLY A 91 2.13 -11.32 11.49
N PHE A 92 2.28 -10.05 11.86
CA PHE A 92 1.66 -9.50 13.05
C PHE A 92 1.23 -8.05 12.83
N ALA A 93 -0.04 -7.74 13.07
CA ALA A 93 -0.61 -6.41 12.98
C ALA A 93 -1.43 -6.11 14.24
N ALA A 94 -1.10 -5.05 14.98
CA ALA A 94 -1.89 -4.67 16.15
C ALA A 94 -1.65 -3.25 16.64
N SER A 95 -2.68 -2.68 17.28
CA SER A 95 -2.55 -1.43 18.03
C SER A 95 -2.16 -1.67 19.50
N GLY A 96 -1.45 -0.72 20.12
CA GLY A 96 -1.22 -0.65 21.56
C GLY A 96 -0.44 -1.82 22.15
N VAL A 97 0.56 -2.35 21.44
CA VAL A 97 1.48 -3.38 21.95
C VAL A 97 2.41 -2.76 22.99
N SER A 98 2.55 -3.38 24.16
CA SER A 98 3.42 -2.88 25.22
C SER A 98 4.90 -3.23 24.99
N ALA A 99 5.81 -2.58 25.71
CA ALA A 99 7.23 -2.98 25.73
C ALA A 99 7.48 -4.46 26.05
N LYS A 100 6.64 -5.08 26.89
CA LYS A 100 6.71 -6.53 27.15
C LYS A 100 6.19 -7.33 25.97
N GLY A 101 5.12 -6.86 25.33
CA GLY A 101 4.61 -7.44 24.08
C GLY A 101 5.66 -7.44 22.98
N LEU A 102 6.34 -6.30 22.76
CA LEU A 102 7.45 -6.17 21.80
C LEU A 102 8.60 -7.15 22.10
N THR A 103 8.91 -7.36 23.38
CA THR A 103 9.93 -8.33 23.80
C THR A 103 9.52 -9.78 23.50
N ARG A 104 8.22 -10.09 23.57
CA ARG A 104 7.72 -11.43 23.20
C ARG A 104 7.69 -11.61 21.69
N LEU A 105 7.27 -10.57 20.98
CA LEU A 105 7.21 -10.56 19.52
C LEU A 105 8.60 -10.78 18.92
N SER A 106 9.65 -10.17 19.48
CA SER A 106 11.03 -10.35 19.01
C SER A 106 11.59 -11.77 19.13
N HIS A 107 10.88 -12.72 19.74
CA HIS A 107 11.27 -14.14 19.76
C HIS A 107 10.66 -14.95 18.62
N GLN A 108 9.80 -14.36 17.78
CA GLN A 108 9.17 -15.03 16.64
C GLN A 108 10.09 -14.98 15.42
N LYS A 109 10.79 -16.08 15.14
CA LYS A 109 11.88 -16.17 14.15
C LYS A 109 11.40 -16.03 12.71
N GLU A 110 10.24 -16.58 12.37
CA GLU A 110 9.70 -16.57 11.00
C GLU A 110 8.86 -15.30 10.71
N LEU A 111 8.84 -14.33 11.63
CA LEU A 111 8.02 -13.13 11.52
C LEU A 111 8.62 -12.15 10.52
N PHE A 112 8.10 -12.20 9.28
CA PHE A 112 8.60 -11.38 8.17
C PHE A 112 7.88 -10.04 8.00
N GLN A 113 6.66 -9.91 8.55
CA GLN A 113 5.86 -8.69 8.50
C GLN A 113 5.35 -8.27 9.88
N VAL A 114 5.58 -7.00 10.23
CA VAL A 114 5.07 -6.37 11.45
C VAL A 114 4.43 -5.02 11.14
N VAL A 115 3.19 -4.81 11.61
CA VAL A 115 2.48 -3.53 11.56
C VAL A 115 2.03 -3.15 12.96
N LEU A 116 2.44 -1.99 13.46
CA LEU A 116 2.14 -1.57 14.82
C LEU A 116 1.53 -0.17 14.83
N GLU A 117 0.42 -0.02 15.53
CA GLU A 117 -0.20 1.28 15.76
C GLU A 117 -0.09 1.68 17.23
N GLU A 118 0.37 2.90 17.49
CA GLU A 118 0.56 3.46 18.83
C GLU A 118 1.21 2.46 19.84
N PRO A 119 2.37 1.84 19.52
CA PRO A 119 3.01 0.92 20.44
C PRO A 119 3.43 1.63 21.73
N ALA A 120 3.11 1.05 22.88
CA ALA A 120 3.47 1.56 24.19
C ALA A 120 4.89 1.09 24.57
N GLY A 121 5.90 1.59 23.86
CA GLY A 121 7.32 1.27 24.02
C GLY A 121 8.23 2.48 23.83
N ASP A 122 9.36 2.50 24.55
CA ASP A 122 10.45 3.45 24.28
C ASP A 122 11.35 2.93 23.14
N ASP A 123 12.35 3.73 22.74
CA ASP A 123 13.35 3.33 21.73
C ASP A 123 13.97 1.96 22.03
N THR A 124 14.20 1.61 23.31
CA THR A 124 14.78 0.31 23.67
C THR A 124 13.81 -0.83 23.43
N ALA A 125 12.50 -0.60 23.61
CA ALA A 125 11.47 -1.58 23.30
C ALA A 125 11.29 -1.80 21.80
N LEU A 126 11.20 -0.72 21.03
CA LEU A 126 11.01 -0.78 19.59
C LEU A 126 12.24 -1.33 18.86
N ALA A 127 13.45 -1.02 19.34
CA ALA A 127 14.70 -1.57 18.84
C ALA A 127 14.75 -3.11 18.80
N ARG A 128 13.95 -3.81 19.61
CA ARG A 128 13.91 -5.28 19.62
C ARG A 128 13.31 -5.88 18.35
N LEU A 129 12.54 -5.10 17.60
CA LEU A 129 12.03 -5.54 16.31
C LEU A 129 13.16 -5.84 15.32
N ALA A 130 14.32 -5.17 15.45
CA ALA A 130 15.50 -5.47 14.66
C ALA A 130 16.18 -6.81 15.01
N ASP A 131 15.79 -7.46 16.12
CA ASP A 131 16.28 -8.79 16.47
C ASP A 131 15.53 -9.92 15.72
N LEU A 132 14.47 -9.58 14.99
CA LEU A 132 13.70 -10.50 14.14
C LEU A 132 14.50 -10.82 12.86
N PRO A 133 14.92 -12.09 12.64
CA PRO A 133 15.86 -12.42 11.58
C PRO A 133 15.24 -12.36 10.17
N GLU A 134 13.95 -12.63 10.04
CA GLU A 134 13.24 -12.68 8.75
C GLU A 134 12.42 -11.40 8.47
N LEU A 135 12.51 -10.37 9.31
CA LEU A 135 11.70 -9.15 9.18
C LEU A 135 12.09 -8.36 7.91
N GLU A 136 11.18 -8.36 6.93
CA GLU A 136 11.32 -7.64 5.66
C GLU A 136 10.37 -6.44 5.54
N ILE A 137 9.24 -6.44 6.27
CA ILE A 137 8.20 -5.42 6.18
C ILE A 137 7.85 -4.89 7.58
N LEU A 138 8.08 -3.59 7.79
CA LEU A 138 7.74 -2.90 9.03
C LEU A 138 6.85 -1.68 8.74
N GLY A 139 5.63 -1.70 9.26
CA GLY A 139 4.77 -0.53 9.38
C GLY A 139 4.68 -0.08 10.84
N ILE A 140 4.86 1.21 11.10
CA ILE A 140 4.73 1.74 12.45
C ILE A 140 4.07 3.11 12.49
N GLU A 141 3.01 3.23 13.28
CA GLU A 141 2.45 4.50 13.72
C GLU A 141 2.90 4.79 15.17
N ASP A 142 3.80 5.74 15.38
CA ASP A 142 4.37 6.01 16.70
C ASP A 142 4.64 7.50 16.97
N ASP A 143 3.82 8.09 17.83
CA ASP A 143 3.97 9.48 18.28
C ASP A 143 4.77 9.62 19.58
N THR A 144 5.27 8.52 20.15
CA THR A 144 5.72 8.47 21.54
C THR A 144 7.23 8.31 21.70
N SER A 145 7.90 7.60 20.79
CA SER A 145 9.35 7.41 20.88
C SER A 145 10.13 8.61 20.30
N PRO A 146 11.40 8.81 20.65
CA PRO A 146 12.27 9.71 19.90
C PRO A 146 12.58 9.22 18.47
N GLY A 147 12.54 7.92 18.21
CA GLY A 147 12.81 7.36 16.88
C GLY A 147 14.28 7.02 16.61
N ARG A 148 15.17 7.13 17.59
CA ARG A 148 16.60 6.76 17.38
C ARG A 148 16.77 5.26 17.15
N TRP A 149 15.79 4.47 17.55
CA TRP A 149 15.80 3.02 17.42
C TRP A 149 15.82 2.53 15.96
N PHE A 150 15.45 3.36 14.98
CA PHE A 150 15.60 2.99 13.55
C PHE A 150 17.05 2.64 13.20
N GLU A 151 18.06 3.23 13.86
CA GLU A 151 19.48 2.91 13.62
C GLU A 151 19.82 1.43 13.86
N ARG A 152 18.98 0.72 14.64
CA ARG A 152 19.16 -0.70 14.95
C ARG A 152 18.86 -1.61 13.77
N PHE A 153 18.14 -1.10 12.76
CA PHE A 153 17.84 -1.82 11.54
C PHE A 153 18.98 -1.79 10.51
N ALA A 154 20.03 -1.01 10.75
CA ALA A 154 21.25 -1.07 9.94
C ALA A 154 21.85 -2.49 9.95
N GLY A 155 22.05 -3.06 8.77
CA GLY A 155 22.54 -4.41 8.53
C GLY A 155 21.49 -5.51 8.68
N THR A 156 20.20 -5.16 8.78
CA THR A 156 19.09 -6.13 8.80
C THR A 156 18.56 -6.42 7.40
N GLY A 157 17.61 -7.36 7.29
CA GLY A 157 16.92 -7.68 6.03
C GLY A 157 15.72 -6.78 5.71
N LEU A 158 15.53 -5.67 6.43
CA LEU A 158 14.34 -4.83 6.26
C LEU A 158 14.33 -4.19 4.85
N MET A 159 13.27 -4.48 4.08
CA MET A 159 13.10 -4.00 2.71
C MET A 159 12.04 -2.91 2.60
N ASN A 160 10.96 -3.01 3.38
CA ASN A 160 9.81 -2.10 3.29
C ASN A 160 9.57 -1.45 4.64
N LEU A 161 9.67 -0.13 4.68
CA LEU A 161 9.44 0.64 5.89
C LEU A 161 8.34 1.67 5.67
N GLU A 162 7.29 1.60 6.48
CA GLU A 162 6.25 2.62 6.57
C GLU A 162 6.27 3.23 7.98
N VAL A 163 6.43 4.55 8.05
CA VAL A 163 6.55 5.30 9.29
C VAL A 163 5.50 6.40 9.29
N SER A 164 4.55 6.31 10.22
CA SER A 164 3.49 7.30 10.47
C SER A 164 3.72 7.95 11.83
N ARG A 165 4.01 9.25 11.86
CA ARG A 165 4.34 9.96 13.12
C ARG A 165 3.98 11.42 12.99
N ARG A 166 3.40 12.04 14.02
CA ARG A 166 3.14 13.48 14.04
C ARG A 166 4.38 14.30 13.77
N ALA A 167 5.48 13.98 14.45
CA ALA A 167 6.75 14.69 14.29
C ALA A 167 7.89 13.71 13.99
N THR A 168 8.52 13.89 12.84
CA THR A 168 9.72 13.15 12.44
C THR A 168 10.92 14.08 12.47
N ASP A 169 11.68 14.00 13.56
CA ASP A 169 12.83 14.85 13.81
C ASP A 169 14.12 14.37 13.11
N LEU A 170 15.20 15.14 13.29
CA LEU A 170 16.49 14.85 12.67
C LEU A 170 17.07 13.50 13.10
N ASP A 171 16.86 13.09 14.34
CA ASP A 171 17.42 11.84 14.87
C ASP A 171 16.68 10.64 14.28
N ALA A 172 15.36 10.70 14.18
CA ALA A 172 14.55 9.68 13.54
C ALA A 172 14.91 9.53 12.05
N LEU A 173 15.03 10.63 11.32
CA LEU A 173 15.42 10.62 9.91
C LEU A 173 16.81 10.04 9.70
N ALA A 174 17.79 10.44 10.53
CA ALA A 174 19.14 9.89 10.48
C ALA A 174 19.18 8.38 10.76
N GLY A 175 18.36 7.91 11.71
CA GLY A 175 18.19 6.49 11.97
C GLY A 175 17.63 5.74 10.75
N ILE A 176 16.56 6.27 10.14
CA ILE A 176 15.96 5.69 8.92
C ILE A 176 16.97 5.66 7.77
N GLY A 177 17.70 6.76 7.55
CA GLY A 177 18.72 6.87 6.50
C GLY A 177 19.91 5.92 6.66
N SER A 178 20.06 5.27 7.82
CA SER A 178 21.10 4.28 8.09
C SER A 178 20.72 2.84 7.75
N ILE A 179 19.46 2.60 7.38
CA ILE A 179 18.93 1.25 7.06
C ILE A 179 19.31 0.92 5.62
N ASP A 180 20.40 0.19 5.44
CA ASP A 180 20.82 -0.36 4.15
C ASP A 180 19.83 -1.43 3.65
N GLY A 181 19.66 -1.53 2.33
CA GLY A 181 18.80 -2.53 1.71
C GLY A 181 17.31 -2.19 1.65
N LEU A 182 16.87 -1.01 2.12
CA LEU A 182 15.48 -0.56 1.91
C LEU A 182 15.16 -0.45 0.43
N TYR A 183 14.11 -1.17 0.02
CA TYR A 183 13.49 -1.12 -1.30
C TYR A 183 12.46 0.02 -1.38
N SER A 184 11.61 0.13 -0.35
CA SER A 184 10.52 1.10 -0.29
C SER A 184 10.47 1.77 1.07
N LEU A 185 10.38 3.10 1.06
CA LEU A 185 10.20 3.93 2.24
C LEU A 185 8.95 4.80 2.07
N ARG A 186 8.03 4.69 3.02
CA ARG A 186 6.88 5.58 3.16
C ARG A 186 6.96 6.32 4.47
N LEU A 187 6.91 7.64 4.39
CA LEU A 187 6.95 8.53 5.54
C LEU A 187 5.70 9.40 5.54
N LEU A 188 4.86 9.22 6.55
CA LEU A 188 3.66 10.00 6.80
C LEU A 188 3.91 10.82 8.06
N SER A 189 3.97 12.14 7.94
CA SER A 189 4.30 13.00 9.08
C SER A 189 3.75 14.41 8.97
N ASP A 190 3.03 14.89 9.99
CA ASP A 190 2.52 16.27 10.01
C ASP A 190 3.70 17.28 10.01
N GLU A 191 4.68 17.05 10.88
CA GLU A 191 5.88 17.85 11.07
C GLU A 191 7.15 17.06 10.71
N LEU A 192 7.84 17.46 9.65
CA LEU A 192 9.03 16.81 9.12
C LEU A 192 10.22 17.77 9.22
N ASN A 193 11.36 17.29 9.73
CA ASN A 193 12.60 18.05 9.63
C ASN A 193 13.18 17.92 8.21
N ALA A 194 12.92 18.92 7.35
CA ALA A 194 13.35 18.89 5.95
C ALA A 194 14.88 18.82 5.76
N GLU A 195 15.68 19.36 6.69
CA GLU A 195 17.14 19.22 6.63
C GLU A 195 17.59 17.78 6.85
N GLY A 196 16.84 17.01 7.64
CA GLY A 196 17.13 15.60 7.90
C GLY A 196 16.91 14.69 6.70
N LEU A 197 16.17 15.11 5.68
CA LEU A 197 15.97 14.34 4.44
C LEU A 197 17.29 14.04 3.72
N GLU A 198 18.31 14.88 3.88
CA GLU A 198 19.64 14.63 3.31
C GLU A 198 20.27 13.31 3.78
N SER A 199 19.86 12.80 4.94
CA SER A 199 20.29 11.49 5.43
C SER A 199 19.82 10.33 4.56
N PHE A 200 18.78 10.50 3.75
CA PHE A 200 18.28 9.43 2.87
C PHE A 200 19.18 9.19 1.67
N GLY A 201 20.15 10.08 1.36
CA GLY A 201 21.10 9.87 0.27
C GLY A 201 21.99 8.63 0.43
N SER A 202 22.03 8.00 1.60
CA SER A 202 22.73 6.72 1.84
C SER A 202 21.90 5.46 1.60
N LEU A 203 20.62 5.58 1.22
CA LEU A 203 19.74 4.43 0.98
C LEU A 203 19.97 3.81 -0.41
N ASP A 204 21.09 3.12 -0.58
CA ASP A 204 21.65 2.69 -1.87
C ASP A 204 20.86 1.62 -2.67
N GLY A 205 19.70 1.17 -2.18
CA GLY A 205 18.76 0.27 -2.88
C GLY A 205 17.33 0.80 -3.00
N LEU A 206 17.08 2.05 -2.64
CA LEU A 206 15.73 2.60 -2.57
C LEU A 206 15.15 2.86 -3.98
N GLU A 207 14.10 2.13 -4.34
CA GLU A 207 13.38 2.29 -5.62
C GLU A 207 12.15 3.19 -5.48
N SER A 208 11.54 3.22 -4.29
CA SER A 208 10.30 3.97 -4.03
C SER A 208 10.40 4.79 -2.75
N LEU A 209 10.16 6.09 -2.86
CA LEU A 209 10.09 7.02 -1.74
C LEU A 209 8.75 7.77 -1.74
N THR A 210 7.94 7.58 -0.71
CA THR A 210 6.72 8.34 -0.46
C THR A 210 6.89 9.22 0.78
N ILE A 211 6.58 10.51 0.66
CA ILE A 211 6.59 11.50 1.73
C ILE A 211 5.25 12.22 1.72
N TRP A 212 4.43 11.98 2.75
CA TRP A 212 3.18 12.70 2.98
C TRP A 212 3.36 13.58 4.20
N THR A 213 3.29 14.89 4.02
CA THR A 213 3.56 15.84 5.10
C THR A 213 2.89 17.18 4.90
N ASP A 214 2.53 17.85 6.00
CA ASP A 214 2.08 19.25 5.98
C ASP A 214 3.25 20.25 6.10
N THR A 215 4.47 19.74 6.26
CA THR A 215 5.68 20.54 6.24
C THR A 215 5.91 21.10 4.84
N GLN A 216 6.11 22.41 4.75
CA GLN A 216 6.47 23.07 3.50
C GLN A 216 7.83 22.57 3.00
N LEU A 217 7.83 21.89 1.85
CA LEU A 217 9.05 21.43 1.19
C LEU A 217 9.32 22.26 -0.06
N GLU A 218 10.60 22.50 -0.32
CA GLU A 218 11.10 23.17 -1.52
C GLU A 218 11.93 22.18 -2.34
N PRO A 219 12.06 22.38 -3.66
CA PRO A 219 12.88 21.51 -4.51
C PRO A 219 14.31 21.29 -4.02
N SER A 220 14.88 22.25 -3.28
CA SER A 220 16.22 22.13 -2.70
C SER A 220 16.35 21.05 -1.62
N HIS A 221 15.26 20.64 -0.96
CA HIS A 221 15.29 19.57 0.05
C HIS A 221 15.41 18.18 -0.55
N PHE A 222 15.32 18.04 -1.87
CA PHE A 222 15.39 16.77 -2.58
C PHE A 222 16.75 16.55 -3.28
N GLY A 223 17.77 17.35 -2.94
CA GLY A 223 19.10 17.24 -3.52
C GLY A 223 19.74 15.86 -3.33
N PHE A 224 19.48 15.25 -2.17
CA PHE A 224 19.93 13.89 -1.83
C PHE A 224 19.50 12.82 -2.83
N ILE A 225 18.39 13.01 -3.56
CA ILE A 225 17.89 12.01 -4.53
C ILE A 225 18.93 11.75 -5.63
N THR A 226 19.77 12.72 -5.96
CA THR A 226 20.87 12.52 -6.92
C THR A 226 21.90 11.47 -6.47
N GLN A 227 21.85 11.06 -5.21
CA GLN A 227 22.69 10.01 -4.61
C GLN A 227 21.97 8.65 -4.58
N LEU A 228 20.71 8.58 -5.03
CA LEU A 228 19.87 7.38 -5.08
C LEU A 228 19.76 6.88 -6.53
N PRO A 229 20.68 6.01 -6.99
CA PRO A 229 20.75 5.63 -8.40
C PRO A 229 19.60 4.73 -8.86
N GLU A 230 18.96 4.01 -7.94
CA GLU A 230 17.87 3.07 -8.23
C GLU A 230 16.48 3.69 -8.01
N LEU A 231 16.39 4.96 -7.56
CA LEU A 231 15.09 5.56 -7.28
C LEU A 231 14.29 5.75 -8.57
N GLU A 232 13.18 5.03 -8.68
CA GLU A 232 12.26 5.12 -9.81
C GLU A 232 11.06 6.00 -9.50
N VAL A 233 10.58 5.98 -8.25
CA VAL A 233 9.34 6.63 -7.83
C VAL A 233 9.56 7.54 -6.63
N LEU A 234 9.13 8.79 -6.78
CA LEU A 234 9.03 9.77 -5.72
C LEU A 234 7.58 10.27 -5.61
N GLU A 235 6.96 10.10 -4.45
CA GLU A 235 5.66 10.69 -4.14
C GLU A 235 5.80 11.67 -2.99
N VAL A 236 5.39 12.91 -3.20
CA VAL A 236 5.44 14.02 -2.25
C VAL A 236 4.08 14.71 -2.23
N LYS A 237 3.32 14.51 -1.17
CA LYS A 237 1.95 15.00 -1.01
C LYS A 237 1.71 15.63 0.35
N SER A 238 0.63 16.39 0.49
CA SER A 238 0.15 16.82 1.80
C SER A 238 -0.37 15.62 2.59
N ALA A 239 -0.49 15.75 3.91
CA ALA A 239 -0.91 14.63 4.76
C ALA A 239 -2.32 14.11 4.40
N ASP A 240 -3.18 14.97 3.83
CA ASP A 240 -4.51 14.62 3.33
C ASP A 240 -4.52 14.01 1.90
N GLY A 241 -3.34 13.78 1.31
CA GLY A 241 -3.16 13.24 -0.03
C GLY A 241 -3.30 14.27 -1.16
N GLY A 242 -3.39 15.56 -0.83
CA GLY A 242 -3.37 16.67 -1.78
C GLY A 242 -1.99 17.03 -2.32
N ASP A 243 -1.94 18.06 -3.17
CA ASP A 243 -0.68 18.56 -3.74
C ASP A 243 0.09 19.38 -2.70
N LEU A 244 1.29 18.93 -2.34
CA LEU A 244 2.21 19.70 -1.49
C LEU A 244 3.00 20.74 -2.27
N LEU A 245 3.43 20.37 -3.48
CA LEU A 245 4.29 21.20 -4.34
C LEU A 245 3.43 21.89 -5.40
N GLY A 246 3.62 23.21 -5.56
CA GLY A 246 3.04 23.94 -6.67
C GLY A 246 3.63 23.50 -8.02
N ALA A 247 2.90 23.74 -9.11
CA ALA A 247 3.31 23.27 -10.44
C ALA A 247 4.70 23.76 -10.91
N GLU A 248 5.13 24.95 -10.49
CA GLU A 248 6.48 25.46 -10.79
C GLU A 248 7.58 24.71 -9.99
N GLN A 249 7.32 24.41 -8.71
CA GLN A 249 8.23 23.63 -7.88
C GLN A 249 8.35 22.20 -8.42
N LEU A 250 7.21 21.58 -8.77
CA LEU A 250 7.14 20.25 -9.35
C LEU A 250 7.87 20.19 -10.71
N LEU A 251 7.73 21.22 -11.56
CA LEU A 251 8.51 21.34 -12.80
C LEU A 251 10.01 21.41 -12.56
N GLY A 252 10.42 22.18 -11.55
CA GLY A 252 11.82 22.28 -11.15
C GLY A 252 12.38 20.91 -10.75
N LEU A 253 11.62 20.17 -9.94
CA LEU A 253 12.02 18.86 -9.43
C LEU A 253 12.10 17.80 -10.55
N ILE A 254 11.10 17.73 -11.43
CA ILE A 254 11.09 16.85 -12.61
C ILE A 254 12.29 17.11 -13.53
N ARG A 255 12.70 18.37 -13.68
CA ARG A 255 13.87 18.71 -14.49
C ARG A 255 15.19 18.31 -13.85
N SER A 256 15.28 18.34 -12.52
CA SER A 256 16.47 17.87 -11.80
C SER A 256 16.58 16.35 -11.74
N LEU A 257 15.44 15.65 -11.86
CA LEU A 257 15.32 14.20 -11.70
C LEU A 257 14.59 13.60 -12.93
N PRO A 258 15.19 13.66 -14.14
CA PRO A 258 14.49 13.35 -15.39
C PRO A 258 14.09 11.88 -15.55
N ASP A 259 14.75 10.98 -14.84
CA ASP A 259 14.51 9.54 -14.91
C ASP A 259 13.59 9.03 -13.79
N VAL A 260 13.19 9.91 -12.87
CA VAL A 260 12.35 9.59 -11.71
C VAL A 260 10.91 10.01 -11.99
N GLU A 261 9.95 9.14 -11.71
CA GLU A 261 8.55 9.51 -11.59
C GLU A 261 8.33 10.37 -10.35
N ILE A 262 7.66 11.51 -10.50
CA ILE A 262 7.31 12.37 -9.37
C ILE A 262 5.81 12.60 -9.33
N ASN A 263 5.15 12.19 -8.25
CA ASN A 263 3.70 12.31 -8.04
C ASN A 263 2.87 11.72 -9.18
N GLY A 264 3.28 10.55 -9.67
CA GLY A 264 2.63 9.95 -10.85
C GLY A 264 3.06 10.55 -12.18
N LEU A 265 3.83 11.65 -12.19
CA LEU A 265 4.25 12.35 -13.39
C LEU A 265 5.65 11.90 -13.82
N TRP A 266 5.76 11.46 -15.07
CA TRP A 266 7.04 11.24 -15.71
C TRP A 266 7.01 11.77 -17.14
N TYR A 267 8.13 12.33 -17.60
CA TYR A 267 8.24 12.87 -18.95
C TYR A 267 9.55 12.43 -19.59
N PRO A 268 9.53 12.02 -20.87
CA PRO A 268 10.75 11.70 -21.59
C PRO A 268 11.63 12.95 -21.71
N ALA A 269 12.95 12.74 -21.65
CA ALA A 269 13.96 13.80 -21.62
C ALA A 269 13.82 14.83 -22.75
N GLU A 270 13.34 14.43 -23.92
CA GLU A 270 13.15 15.31 -25.08
C GLU A 270 12.00 16.32 -24.88
N LYS A 271 11.02 16.02 -24.02
CA LYS A 271 9.89 16.91 -23.72
C LYS A 271 10.21 17.94 -22.65
N LEU A 272 11.13 17.63 -21.72
CA LEU A 272 11.49 18.48 -20.56
C LEU A 272 11.82 19.95 -20.89
N PRO A 273 12.55 20.27 -21.99
CA PRO A 273 12.86 21.66 -22.34
C PRO A 273 11.64 22.49 -22.73
N SER A 274 10.58 21.83 -23.21
CA SER A 274 9.35 22.48 -23.67
C SER A 274 8.24 22.55 -22.61
N LEU A 275 8.36 21.78 -21.53
CA LEU A 275 7.36 21.75 -20.46
C LEU A 275 7.26 23.10 -19.73
N THR A 276 6.03 23.47 -19.41
CA THR A 276 5.69 24.62 -18.59
C THR A 276 4.90 24.18 -17.36
N ALA A 277 4.85 25.01 -16.32
CA ALA A 277 4.06 24.69 -15.13
C ALA A 277 2.56 24.54 -15.43
N ARG A 278 2.06 25.15 -16.52
CA ARG A 278 0.68 24.94 -16.98
C ARG A 278 0.42 23.51 -17.43
N ASP A 279 1.41 22.89 -18.07
CA ASP A 279 1.32 21.51 -18.49
C ASP A 279 1.22 20.61 -17.26
N ILE A 280 2.07 20.87 -16.25
CA ILE A 280 2.12 20.12 -14.98
C ILE A 280 0.87 20.29 -14.10
N ALA A 281 0.31 21.51 -14.03
CA ALA A 281 -0.86 21.84 -13.19
C ALA A 281 -2.15 21.07 -13.52
N HIS A 282 -2.12 20.20 -14.54
CA HIS A 282 -3.27 19.43 -14.98
C HIS A 282 -2.98 17.93 -15.20
N VAL A 283 -1.76 17.42 -14.93
CA VAL A 283 -1.39 16.09 -15.46
C VAL A 283 -2.04 14.90 -14.73
N GLY A 284 -2.64 15.13 -13.56
CA GLY A 284 -3.58 14.15 -12.99
C GLY A 284 -4.84 13.89 -13.84
N ASP A 285 -5.21 14.79 -14.77
CA ASP A 285 -6.48 14.68 -15.52
C ASP A 285 -6.35 14.99 -17.04
N GLN A 286 -5.21 15.48 -17.57
CA GLN A 286 -5.15 15.92 -18.98
C GLN A 286 -5.44 14.82 -20.00
N ASN A 287 -5.12 13.56 -19.68
CA ASN A 287 -5.33 12.41 -20.56
C ASN A 287 -6.53 11.55 -20.15
N VAL A 288 -7.24 11.94 -19.09
CA VAL A 288 -8.43 11.27 -18.58
C VAL A 288 -9.60 12.24 -18.68
N VAL A 289 -10.53 11.93 -19.57
CA VAL A 289 -11.73 12.76 -19.73
C VAL A 289 -12.71 12.41 -18.62
N ALA A 290 -12.98 13.35 -17.71
CA ALA A 290 -14.10 13.21 -16.78
C ALA A 290 -15.44 13.23 -17.54
N ILE A 291 -16.32 12.29 -17.19
CA ILE A 291 -17.64 12.13 -17.81
C ILE A 291 -18.70 12.30 -16.72
N ASP A 292 -19.49 13.35 -16.86
CA ASP A 292 -20.54 13.69 -15.89
C ASP A 292 -21.92 13.15 -16.28
N ASP A 293 -22.15 12.84 -17.56
CA ASP A 293 -23.42 12.30 -18.06
C ASP A 293 -23.25 11.42 -19.31
N ALA A 294 -24.34 10.72 -19.67
CA ALA A 294 -24.39 9.86 -20.85
C ALA A 294 -24.12 10.57 -22.18
N ASP A 295 -24.56 11.82 -22.34
CA ASP A 295 -24.42 12.56 -23.59
C ASP A 295 -22.94 12.93 -23.84
N ASP A 296 -22.19 13.28 -22.78
CA ASP A 296 -20.75 13.50 -22.83
C ASP A 296 -20.00 12.24 -23.23
N PHE A 297 -20.39 11.09 -22.70
CA PHE A 297 -19.77 9.82 -23.05
C PHE A 297 -20.06 9.44 -24.50
N ASP A 298 -21.30 9.58 -24.96
CA ASP A 298 -21.69 9.28 -26.34
C ASP A 298 -20.97 10.21 -27.34
N ARG A 299 -20.73 11.48 -26.96
CA ARG A 299 -19.89 12.41 -27.73
C ARG A 299 -18.42 11.99 -27.76
N LEU A 300 -17.87 11.48 -26.66
CA LEU A 300 -16.50 10.95 -26.63
C LEU A 300 -16.37 9.74 -27.56
N LEU A 301 -17.26 8.75 -27.44
CA LEU A 301 -17.26 7.55 -28.28
C LEU A 301 -17.43 7.90 -29.77
N ALA A 302 -18.30 8.87 -30.08
CA ALA A 302 -18.46 9.36 -31.45
C ALA A 302 -17.18 9.98 -32.03
N ARG A 303 -16.43 10.75 -31.22
CA ARG A 303 -15.17 11.37 -31.62
C ARG A 303 -14.03 10.36 -31.74
N ALA A 304 -14.00 9.36 -30.86
CA ALA A 304 -12.99 8.32 -30.87
C ALA A 304 -13.09 7.43 -32.12
N GLY A 305 -14.30 7.13 -32.59
CA GLY A 305 -14.50 6.29 -33.78
C GLY A 305 -13.93 4.89 -33.59
N GLU A 306 -12.93 4.53 -34.40
CA GLU A 306 -12.21 3.24 -34.26
C GLU A 306 -11.12 3.26 -33.19
N ARG A 307 -10.76 4.44 -32.68
CA ARG A 307 -9.79 4.54 -31.59
C ARG A 307 -10.41 3.95 -30.30
N PRO A 308 -9.72 3.03 -29.61
CA PRO A 308 -10.22 2.47 -28.37
C PRO A 308 -10.39 3.54 -27.27
N VAL A 309 -11.38 3.33 -26.41
CA VAL A 309 -11.63 4.12 -25.21
C VAL A 309 -11.57 3.21 -23.99
N LEU A 310 -10.69 3.52 -23.04
CA LEU A 310 -10.66 2.91 -21.71
C LEU A 310 -11.62 3.68 -20.80
N ALA A 311 -12.74 3.06 -20.41
CA ALA A 311 -13.71 3.64 -19.49
C ALA A 311 -13.48 3.09 -18.09
N TYR A 312 -13.03 3.95 -17.17
CA TYR A 312 -12.78 3.66 -15.77
C TYR A 312 -13.97 4.12 -14.91
N PHE A 313 -14.72 3.16 -14.39
CA PHE A 313 -15.82 3.37 -13.45
C PHE A 313 -15.30 3.38 -12.01
N THR A 314 -15.62 4.43 -11.28
CA THR A 314 -15.09 4.73 -9.93
C THR A 314 -16.18 5.31 -9.01
N ALA A 315 -15.86 5.51 -7.73
CA ALA A 315 -16.67 6.27 -6.78
C ALA A 315 -15.78 6.90 -5.69
N LYS A 316 -16.20 8.02 -5.11
CA LYS A 316 -15.42 8.72 -4.06
C LYS A 316 -15.25 7.92 -2.77
N TRP A 317 -16.23 7.08 -2.44
CA TRP A 317 -16.24 6.24 -1.23
C TRP A 317 -15.46 4.93 -1.40
N CYS A 318 -14.98 4.63 -2.61
CA CYS A 318 -14.29 3.39 -2.93
C CYS A 318 -12.80 3.46 -2.56
N GLY A 319 -12.40 2.74 -1.51
CA GLY A 319 -11.00 2.64 -1.06
C GLY A 319 -10.03 2.17 -2.16
N PRO A 320 -10.27 1.00 -2.80
CA PRO A 320 -9.41 0.51 -3.88
C PRO A 320 -9.30 1.47 -5.09
N CYS A 321 -10.35 2.27 -5.34
CA CYS A 321 -10.35 3.24 -6.43
C CYS A 321 -9.35 4.38 -6.21
N LYS A 322 -9.07 4.75 -4.95
CA LYS A 322 -8.07 5.77 -4.62
C LYS A 322 -6.65 5.32 -5.00
N GLN A 323 -6.37 4.02 -4.89
CA GLN A 323 -5.08 3.44 -5.32
C GLN A 323 -5.04 3.23 -6.84
N PHE A 324 -6.16 2.80 -7.45
CA PHE A 324 -6.20 2.47 -8.87
C PHE A 324 -6.30 3.70 -9.79
N GLY A 325 -6.92 4.79 -9.35
CA GLY A 325 -7.04 6.04 -10.11
C GLY A 325 -5.71 6.56 -10.66
N PRO A 326 -4.68 6.76 -9.81
CA PRO A 326 -3.35 7.17 -10.27
C PRO A 326 -2.72 6.22 -11.30
N ILE A 327 -2.94 4.91 -11.17
CA ILE A 327 -2.46 3.91 -12.14
C ILE A 327 -3.14 4.11 -13.51
N VAL A 328 -4.46 4.36 -13.51
CA VAL A 328 -5.23 4.64 -14.74
C VAL A 328 -4.82 5.97 -15.38
N GLU A 329 -4.62 7.03 -14.59
CA GLU A 329 -4.20 8.35 -15.06
C GLU A 329 -2.83 8.28 -15.76
N ARG A 330 -1.89 7.59 -15.15
CA ARG A 330 -0.59 7.30 -15.72
C ARG A 330 -0.67 6.45 -16.98
N PHE A 331 -1.45 5.36 -16.95
CA PHE A 331 -1.66 4.52 -18.12
C PHE A 331 -2.23 5.34 -19.29
N ALA A 332 -3.16 6.25 -19.00
CA ALA A 332 -3.75 7.17 -19.96
C ALA A 332 -2.71 8.12 -20.56
N ALA A 333 -1.79 8.64 -19.74
CA ALA A 333 -0.70 9.50 -20.21
C ALA A 333 0.24 8.78 -21.18
N ASP A 334 0.66 7.56 -20.85
CA ASP A 334 1.57 6.77 -21.69
C ASP A 334 0.93 6.29 -23.00
N ASN A 335 -0.40 6.13 -23.00
CA ASN A 335 -1.16 5.63 -24.14
C ASN A 335 -2.03 6.70 -24.82
N ALA A 336 -1.78 7.98 -24.55
CA ALA A 336 -2.54 9.12 -25.04
C ALA A 336 -2.49 9.31 -26.58
N GLU A 337 -1.66 8.55 -27.30
CA GLU A 337 -1.70 8.47 -28.78
C GLU A 337 -2.48 7.25 -29.28
N ARG A 338 -2.60 6.19 -28.47
CA ARG A 338 -3.14 4.88 -28.87
C ARG A 338 -4.61 4.70 -28.51
N LEU A 339 -5.05 5.24 -27.37
CA LEU A 339 -6.42 5.15 -26.87
C LEU A 339 -6.80 6.41 -26.10
N SER A 340 -8.09 6.63 -25.91
CA SER A 340 -8.59 7.69 -25.02
C SER A 340 -8.99 7.07 -23.69
N THR A 341 -8.83 7.79 -22.59
CA THR A 341 -9.28 7.32 -21.27
C THR A 341 -10.40 8.21 -20.76
N ALA A 342 -11.42 7.60 -20.18
CA ALA A 342 -12.58 8.25 -19.59
C ALA A 342 -12.71 7.81 -18.13
N ARG A 343 -12.96 8.75 -17.23
CA ARG A 343 -13.30 8.49 -15.83
C ARG A 343 -14.78 8.77 -15.62
N ILE A 344 -15.49 7.81 -15.05
CA ILE A 344 -16.92 7.83 -14.85
C ILE A 344 -17.18 7.55 -13.36
N ASP A 345 -17.62 8.55 -12.61
CA ASP A 345 -18.05 8.36 -11.23
C ASP A 345 -19.50 7.84 -11.24
N ILE A 346 -19.74 6.67 -10.66
CA ILE A 346 -21.05 6.02 -10.68
C ILE A 346 -22.12 6.76 -9.87
N ASP A 347 -21.72 7.62 -8.92
CA ASP A 347 -22.65 8.48 -8.18
C ASP A 347 -23.04 9.73 -8.99
N VAL A 348 -22.19 10.14 -9.94
CA VAL A 348 -22.40 11.32 -10.80
C VAL A 348 -23.18 10.93 -12.06
N ALA A 349 -22.79 9.84 -12.72
CA ALA A 349 -23.41 9.33 -13.95
C ALA A 349 -24.01 7.92 -13.76
N PRO A 350 -25.02 7.76 -12.88
CA PRO A 350 -25.60 6.45 -12.55
C PRO A 350 -26.22 5.74 -13.77
N GLU A 351 -26.72 6.49 -14.76
CA GLU A 351 -27.26 5.95 -15.99
C GLU A 351 -26.21 5.25 -16.86
N LEU A 352 -24.94 5.65 -16.75
CA LEU A 352 -23.84 4.96 -17.43
C LEU A 352 -23.48 3.65 -16.72
N ALA A 353 -23.50 3.64 -15.39
CA ALA A 353 -23.31 2.42 -14.61
C ALA A 353 -24.40 1.38 -14.92
N GLU A 354 -25.66 1.81 -15.03
CA GLU A 354 -26.79 0.96 -15.44
C GLU A 354 -26.61 0.48 -16.89
N ARG A 355 -26.31 1.38 -17.83
CA ARG A 355 -26.14 1.08 -19.26
C ARG A 355 -25.08 0.01 -19.53
N TYR A 356 -24.00 0.04 -18.77
CA TYR A 356 -22.87 -0.90 -18.91
C TYR A 356 -22.88 -2.02 -17.87
N GLU A 357 -23.99 -2.19 -17.15
CA GLU A 357 -24.20 -3.26 -16.17
C GLU A 357 -23.11 -3.36 -15.09
N ILE A 358 -22.55 -2.22 -14.66
CA ILE A 358 -21.47 -2.15 -13.68
C ILE A 358 -21.97 -2.62 -12.31
N GLN A 359 -21.44 -3.75 -11.83
CA GLN A 359 -21.86 -4.37 -10.55
C GLN A 359 -21.01 -3.92 -9.33
N GLY A 360 -19.91 -3.22 -9.58
CA GLY A 360 -19.00 -2.77 -8.53
C GLY A 360 -17.88 -1.89 -9.09
N VAL A 361 -17.22 -1.14 -8.21
CA VAL A 361 -16.08 -0.29 -8.54
C VAL A 361 -14.86 -0.69 -7.71
N PRO A 362 -13.64 -0.53 -8.23
CA PRO A 362 -13.31 -0.03 -9.57
C PRO A 362 -13.65 -1.05 -10.66
N THR A 363 -14.06 -0.58 -11.84
CA THR A 363 -14.22 -1.43 -13.05
C THR A 363 -13.67 -0.68 -14.26
N VAL A 364 -12.98 -1.38 -15.16
CA VAL A 364 -12.52 -0.83 -16.44
C VAL A 364 -13.13 -1.58 -17.62
N LEU A 365 -13.60 -0.85 -18.62
CA LEU A 365 -14.07 -1.39 -19.89
C LEU A 365 -13.23 -0.83 -21.04
N VAL A 366 -12.93 -1.67 -22.03
CA VAL A 366 -12.34 -1.24 -23.31
C VAL A 366 -13.44 -1.21 -24.35
N ILE A 367 -13.68 -0.03 -24.93
CA ILE A 367 -14.73 0.20 -25.92
C ILE A 367 -14.09 0.60 -27.25
N ARG A 368 -14.46 -0.07 -28.33
CA ARG A 368 -14.01 0.25 -29.70
C ARG A 368 -15.22 0.22 -30.62
N SER A 369 -15.38 1.22 -31.47
CA SER A 369 -16.53 1.30 -32.38
C SER A 369 -17.89 1.22 -31.68
N ARG A 370 -17.99 1.76 -30.45
CA ARG A 370 -19.16 1.72 -29.55
C ARG A 370 -19.56 0.33 -29.04
N GLU A 371 -18.68 -0.66 -29.18
CA GLU A 371 -18.86 -1.99 -28.61
C GLU A 371 -17.84 -2.22 -27.49
N VAL A 372 -18.28 -2.82 -26.39
CA VAL A 372 -17.39 -3.28 -25.32
C VAL A 372 -16.66 -4.51 -25.83
N ILE A 373 -15.33 -4.42 -25.93
CA ILE A 373 -14.49 -5.52 -26.42
C ILE A 373 -13.76 -6.26 -25.29
N ALA A 374 -13.60 -5.62 -24.12
CA ALA A 374 -13.06 -6.25 -22.93
C ALA A 374 -13.51 -5.52 -21.66
N GLY A 375 -13.49 -6.20 -20.52
CA GLY A 375 -13.79 -5.62 -19.22
C GLY A 375 -13.08 -6.33 -18.07
N HIS A 376 -12.77 -5.59 -17.01
CA HIS A 376 -12.17 -6.11 -15.79
C HIS A 376 -12.74 -5.38 -14.57
N GLY A 377 -13.20 -6.13 -13.58
CA GLY A 377 -13.65 -5.60 -12.29
C GLY A 377 -12.58 -5.80 -11.22
N GLY A 378 -12.34 -4.79 -10.41
CA GLY A 378 -11.25 -4.74 -9.44
C GLY A 378 -10.10 -3.84 -9.89
N SER A 379 -9.23 -3.50 -8.94
CA SER A 379 -8.00 -2.76 -9.20
C SER A 379 -6.94 -3.69 -9.80
N LEU A 380 -6.13 -3.16 -10.71
CA LEU A 380 -5.01 -3.87 -11.31
C LEU A 380 -3.70 -3.13 -11.04
N PRO A 381 -2.61 -3.85 -10.70
CA PRO A 381 -1.27 -3.30 -10.80
C PRO A 381 -0.98 -2.82 -12.23
N ARG A 382 -0.07 -1.85 -12.39
CA ARG A 382 0.25 -1.24 -13.69
C ARG A 382 0.56 -2.25 -14.79
N ARG A 383 1.42 -3.25 -14.48
CA ARG A 383 1.82 -4.29 -15.44
C ARG A 383 0.63 -5.10 -15.95
N ASP A 384 -0.33 -5.39 -15.08
CA ASP A 384 -1.49 -6.22 -15.42
C ASP A 384 -2.53 -5.41 -16.20
N LEU A 385 -2.65 -4.10 -15.92
CA LEU A 385 -3.42 -3.17 -16.75
C LEU A 385 -2.84 -3.08 -18.17
N ASP A 386 -1.52 -2.92 -18.31
CA ASP A 386 -0.86 -2.91 -19.62
C ASP A 386 -1.10 -4.22 -20.40
N HIS A 387 -1.01 -5.36 -19.71
CA HIS A 387 -1.25 -6.67 -20.32
C HIS A 387 -2.73 -6.84 -20.74
N PHE A 388 -3.67 -6.46 -19.87
CA PHE A 388 -5.11 -6.50 -20.14
C PHE A 388 -5.44 -5.70 -21.41
N ILE A 389 -4.96 -4.46 -21.51
CA ILE A 389 -5.23 -3.60 -22.67
C ILE A 389 -4.55 -4.14 -23.92
N LYS A 390 -3.30 -4.59 -23.84
CA LYS A 390 -2.62 -5.20 -24.99
C LYS A 390 -3.41 -6.37 -25.55
N HIS A 391 -3.84 -7.30 -24.69
CA HIS A 391 -4.62 -8.47 -25.10
C HIS A 391 -5.97 -8.06 -25.71
N ALA A 392 -6.65 -7.07 -25.13
CA ALA A 392 -7.92 -6.56 -25.62
C ALA A 392 -7.83 -5.90 -27.00
N LEU A 393 -6.68 -5.30 -27.35
CA LEU A 393 -6.50 -4.61 -28.63
C LEU A 393 -6.01 -5.52 -29.76
N GLU A 394 -5.36 -6.64 -29.42
CA GLU A 394 -4.89 -7.65 -30.38
C GLU A 394 -5.99 -8.59 -30.87
N HIS A 395 -7.14 -8.62 -30.17
CA HIS A 395 -8.32 -9.44 -30.49
C HIS A 395 -9.56 -8.56 -30.71
#